data_AF-A0A1D8P949-F1
#
_entry.id   AF-A0A1D8P949-F1
#
_cell.length_a   1.000
_cell.length_b   1.000
_cell.length_c   1.000
_cell.angle_alpha   90.00
_cell.angle_beta   90.00
_cell.angle_gamma   90.00
#
_symmetry.space_group_name_H-M   'P 1'
#
loop_
_entity.id
_entity.type
_entity.pdbx_description
1 polymer ?
#
loop_
_entity_poly.entity_id
_entity_poly.type
_entity_poly.pdbx_seq_one_letter_code
_entity_poly.pdbx_strand_id
1 'polypeptide(L)'
;MEKITIGSEEWCALSELKIHAIKVRVDSGAKTSSIHAINISTFKKNGEKWVRYEILPIQNNRRINIHCESKVCDTRTVKSSTGISEKRFVIKTPLTIGENTWEIEVTLANRDSMGYRMLLGREAMIDRMIIDPSQQTLIKSYSPSEINTIYKVNKKQESGLKIGLLASNPELYSNKRLIEAGEERGHQMHFLNVQHSYIKMDADTPEIHYRGGNIINGLDAIIPRIKPSVTFYGCALIRQFDSIGAYVLNNAEAITQSRDKLHSSQIFSKNGIQIPTTGFANSPLDTKEVISMVNGAPLIIKLLESTQGKGVVLAETNKAAESVINAFKSLKTNILVQEFIKEAGGRDLRCFVIDGKVVASIERVATKGEFRANIHQGGTANIVKITSEEKKLAIKAAKVLNLDVAGVDLIRSNKGPLLLEVNSSPGLEGIEQATGKDIASMMIAAIEKKILSKK
;
A
#
# COMPACT_ATOMS: atom_id res chain seq x y z
N MET A 1 -39.65 -22.45 -16.27
CA MET A 1 -38.80 -22.84 -15.13
C MET A 1 -39.16 -21.94 -13.97
N GLU A 2 -39.24 -22.50 -12.78
CA GLU A 2 -39.44 -21.72 -11.55
C GLU A 2 -38.19 -20.84 -11.32
N LYS A 3 -38.41 -19.56 -10.99
CA LYS A 3 -37.31 -18.62 -10.75
C LYS A 3 -36.81 -18.78 -9.32
N ILE A 4 -35.49 -18.78 -9.15
CA ILE A 4 -34.86 -18.93 -7.84
C ILE A 4 -34.85 -17.57 -7.14
N THR A 5 -35.28 -17.50 -5.89
CA THR A 5 -35.15 -16.28 -5.08
C THR A 5 -33.76 -16.20 -4.47
N ILE A 6 -33.07 -15.06 -4.66
CA ILE A 6 -31.72 -14.80 -4.16
C ILE A 6 -31.68 -13.49 -3.36
N GLY A 7 -30.76 -13.39 -2.40
CA GLY A 7 -30.54 -12.19 -1.61
C GLY A 7 -29.75 -11.10 -2.35
N SER A 8 -29.39 -10.04 -1.62
CA SER A 8 -28.47 -9.00 -2.12
C SER A 8 -27.02 -9.51 -2.30
N GLU A 9 -26.70 -10.66 -1.72
CA GLU A 9 -25.42 -11.37 -1.81
C GLU A 9 -25.66 -12.85 -1.87
N GLU A 10 -24.85 -13.58 -2.63
CA GLU A 10 -24.95 -15.04 -2.72
C GLU A 10 -23.59 -15.71 -2.83
N TRP A 11 -23.53 -17.00 -2.52
CA TRP A 11 -22.38 -17.83 -2.82
C TRP A 11 -22.63 -18.64 -4.09
N CYS A 12 -21.65 -18.64 -5.00
CA CYS A 12 -21.73 -19.42 -6.22
C CYS A 12 -20.42 -20.20 -6.49
N ALA A 13 -20.49 -21.10 -7.45
CA ALA A 13 -19.33 -21.82 -7.98
C ALA A 13 -19.17 -21.58 -9.48
N LEU A 14 -17.92 -21.61 -9.96
CA LEU A 14 -17.54 -21.54 -11.37
C LEU A 14 -16.63 -22.74 -11.66
N SER A 15 -17.24 -23.85 -12.10
CA SER A 15 -16.58 -25.16 -12.12
C SER A 15 -15.41 -25.24 -13.10
N GLU A 16 -15.52 -24.64 -14.29
CA GLU A 16 -14.42 -24.58 -15.27
C GLU A 16 -13.22 -23.77 -14.77
N LEU A 17 -13.47 -22.80 -13.90
CA LEU A 17 -12.43 -21.99 -13.27
C LEU A 17 -11.92 -22.61 -11.97
N LYS A 18 -12.38 -23.82 -11.58
CA LYS A 18 -12.05 -24.49 -10.31
C LYS A 18 -12.39 -23.65 -9.07
N ILE A 19 -13.38 -22.77 -9.19
CA ILE A 19 -13.87 -21.94 -8.08
C ILE A 19 -15.07 -22.66 -7.48
N HIS A 20 -14.89 -23.24 -6.31
CA HIS A 20 -15.94 -24.01 -5.62
C HIS A 20 -16.85 -23.13 -4.76
N ALA A 21 -16.38 -21.95 -4.35
CA ALA A 21 -17.14 -20.99 -3.56
C ALA A 21 -16.59 -19.56 -3.73
N ILE A 22 -17.39 -18.66 -4.31
CA ILE A 22 -17.10 -17.22 -4.36
C ILE A 22 -18.34 -16.45 -3.93
N LYS A 23 -18.16 -15.45 -3.06
CA LYS A 23 -19.23 -14.57 -2.62
C LYS A 23 -19.44 -13.45 -3.63
N VAL A 24 -20.64 -13.37 -4.19
CA VAL A 24 -21.03 -12.38 -5.19
C VAL A 24 -21.91 -11.30 -4.56
N ARG A 25 -21.77 -10.07 -5.07
CA ARG A 25 -22.80 -9.04 -4.88
C ARG A 25 -23.76 -9.10 -6.06
N VAL A 26 -25.04 -9.17 -5.75
CA VAL A 26 -26.10 -9.15 -6.76
C VAL A 26 -26.30 -7.70 -7.21
N ASP A 27 -26.11 -7.44 -8.50
CA ASP A 27 -26.10 -6.10 -9.06
C ASP A 27 -26.96 -6.06 -10.34
N SER A 28 -28.24 -5.73 -10.16
CA SER A 28 -29.17 -5.53 -11.27
C SER A 28 -28.87 -4.25 -12.08
N GLY A 29 -27.98 -3.37 -11.62
CA GLY A 29 -27.49 -2.24 -12.42
C GLY A 29 -26.43 -2.66 -13.45
N ALA A 30 -25.64 -3.67 -13.12
CA ALA A 30 -24.63 -4.21 -14.02
C ALA A 30 -25.27 -5.04 -15.15
N LYS A 31 -24.94 -4.74 -16.41
CA LYS A 31 -25.41 -5.54 -17.56
C LYS A 31 -24.77 -6.94 -17.55
N THR A 32 -23.45 -7.00 -17.56
CA THR A 32 -22.65 -8.24 -17.57
C THR A 32 -21.98 -8.44 -16.21
N SER A 33 -21.88 -9.69 -15.77
CA SER A 33 -21.14 -10.06 -14.56
C SER A 33 -19.65 -9.68 -14.66
N SER A 34 -19.00 -9.49 -13.52
CA SER A 34 -17.56 -9.21 -13.46
C SER A 34 -16.91 -10.00 -12.33
N ILE A 35 -15.69 -10.48 -12.55
CA ILE A 35 -14.91 -11.22 -11.55
C ILE A 35 -13.54 -10.57 -11.36
N HIS A 36 -13.08 -10.60 -10.12
CA HIS A 36 -11.76 -10.18 -9.72
C HIS A 36 -10.72 -11.09 -10.35
N ALA A 37 -9.86 -10.50 -11.19
CA ALA A 37 -8.75 -11.17 -11.81
C ALA A 37 -7.51 -10.26 -11.83
N ILE A 38 -6.35 -10.84 -11.57
CA ILE A 38 -5.04 -10.17 -11.63
C ILE A 38 -4.11 -10.91 -12.60
N ASN A 39 -2.94 -10.32 -12.90
CA ASN A 39 -1.93 -10.88 -13.81
C ASN A 39 -2.50 -11.29 -15.19
N ILE A 40 -3.47 -10.52 -15.69
CA ILE A 40 -4.18 -10.78 -16.94
C ILE A 40 -3.21 -10.58 -18.11
N SER A 41 -2.97 -11.64 -18.87
CA SER A 41 -2.09 -11.62 -20.04
C SER A 41 -2.69 -12.43 -21.18
N THR A 42 -2.61 -11.92 -22.40
CA THR A 42 -3.15 -12.61 -23.59
C THR A 42 -2.10 -13.46 -24.26
N PHE A 43 -2.50 -14.61 -24.80
CA PHE A 43 -1.65 -15.47 -25.62
C PHE A 43 -2.47 -16.10 -26.74
N LYS A 44 -1.80 -16.75 -27.70
CA LYS A 44 -2.46 -17.53 -28.74
C LYS A 44 -2.32 -19.01 -28.44
N LYS A 45 -3.42 -19.76 -28.54
CA LYS A 45 -3.46 -21.22 -28.43
C LYS A 45 -4.24 -21.75 -29.61
N ASN A 46 -3.62 -22.58 -30.45
CA ASN A 46 -4.21 -23.13 -31.67
C ASN A 46 -4.80 -22.04 -32.61
N GLY A 47 -4.12 -20.91 -32.75
CA GLY A 47 -4.57 -19.77 -33.58
C GLY A 47 -5.64 -18.88 -32.93
N GLU A 48 -6.24 -19.30 -31.82
CA GLU A 48 -7.29 -18.55 -31.12
C GLU A 48 -6.72 -17.65 -30.02
N LYS A 49 -7.43 -16.56 -29.70
CA LYS A 49 -7.04 -15.63 -28.63
C LYS A 49 -7.47 -16.17 -27.27
N TRP A 50 -6.50 -16.34 -26.37
CA TRP A 50 -6.69 -16.81 -25.01
C TRP A 50 -6.17 -15.78 -24.02
N VAL A 51 -6.64 -15.88 -22.78
CA VAL A 51 -6.19 -15.06 -21.65
C VAL A 51 -5.82 -15.96 -20.48
N ARG A 52 -4.66 -15.69 -19.88
CA ARG A 52 -4.19 -16.29 -18.63
C ARG A 52 -4.29 -15.24 -17.53
N TYR A 53 -4.76 -15.64 -16.36
CA TYR A 53 -5.03 -14.74 -15.25
C TYR A 53 -5.09 -15.53 -13.93
N GLU A 54 -5.12 -14.80 -12.83
CA GLU A 54 -5.20 -15.33 -11.47
C GLU A 54 -6.47 -14.83 -10.80
N ILE A 55 -7.23 -15.72 -10.16
CA ILE A 55 -8.42 -15.37 -9.38
C ILE A 55 -8.16 -15.61 -7.89
N LEU A 56 -8.46 -14.60 -7.10
CA LEU A 56 -8.54 -14.67 -5.64
C LEU A 56 -10.02 -14.66 -5.23
N PRO A 57 -10.65 -15.84 -5.06
CA PRO A 57 -12.11 -15.93 -4.93
C PRO A 57 -12.62 -15.46 -3.56
N ILE A 58 -11.77 -15.43 -2.55
CA ILE A 58 -12.16 -15.05 -1.19
C ILE A 58 -11.69 -13.62 -0.88
N GLN A 59 -12.57 -12.84 -0.27
CA GLN A 59 -12.27 -11.47 0.15
C GLN A 59 -11.19 -11.49 1.24
N ASN A 60 -10.23 -10.56 1.17
CA ASN A 60 -9.13 -10.43 2.14
C ASN A 60 -8.32 -11.73 2.37
N ASN A 61 -8.29 -12.64 1.40
CA ASN A 61 -7.50 -13.86 1.46
C ASN A 61 -6.74 -14.02 0.14
N ARG A 62 -5.41 -13.91 0.19
CA ARG A 62 -4.54 -14.08 -0.98
C ARG A 62 -3.94 -15.48 -1.07
N ARG A 63 -4.11 -16.34 -0.04
CA ARG A 63 -3.67 -17.75 -0.06
C ARG A 63 -4.36 -18.55 -1.14
N ILE A 64 -5.64 -18.29 -1.34
CA ILE A 64 -6.44 -18.99 -2.34
C ILE A 64 -6.24 -18.23 -3.66
N ASN A 65 -5.27 -18.68 -4.44
CA ASN A 65 -4.99 -18.18 -5.77
C ASN A 65 -5.20 -19.30 -6.79
N ILE A 66 -6.08 -19.08 -7.76
CA ILE A 66 -6.41 -20.04 -8.79
C ILE A 66 -5.90 -19.49 -10.13
N HIS A 67 -4.94 -20.21 -10.71
CA HIS A 67 -4.45 -19.92 -12.05
C HIS A 67 -5.43 -20.45 -13.10
N CYS A 68 -5.92 -19.55 -13.94
CA CYS A 68 -6.91 -19.83 -14.96
C CYS A 68 -6.40 -19.48 -16.35
N GLU A 69 -6.84 -20.25 -17.33
CA GLU A 69 -6.71 -19.95 -18.75
C GLU A 69 -8.07 -20.11 -19.42
N SER A 70 -8.49 -19.12 -20.19
CA SER A 70 -9.78 -19.17 -20.88
C SER A 70 -9.67 -18.58 -22.29
N LYS A 71 -10.48 -19.11 -23.19
CA LYS A 71 -10.67 -18.51 -24.51
C LYS A 71 -11.37 -17.16 -24.37
N VAL A 72 -10.89 -16.15 -25.08
CA VAL A 72 -11.52 -14.82 -25.11
C VAL A 72 -12.68 -14.88 -26.09
N CYS A 73 -13.92 -14.71 -25.62
CA CYS A 73 -15.09 -14.68 -26.50
C CYS A 73 -15.39 -13.27 -27.01
N ASP A 74 -15.11 -12.23 -26.22
CA ASP A 74 -15.37 -10.83 -26.57
C ASP A 74 -14.44 -9.89 -25.78
N THR A 75 -14.43 -8.61 -26.13
CA THR A 75 -13.78 -7.54 -25.36
C THR A 75 -14.75 -6.37 -25.22
N ARG A 76 -15.13 -6.03 -23.98
CA ARG A 76 -16.14 -5.01 -23.70
C ARG A 76 -15.53 -3.78 -23.05
N THR A 77 -15.96 -2.61 -23.52
CA THR A 77 -15.69 -1.34 -22.82
C THR A 77 -16.73 -1.17 -21.72
N VAL A 78 -16.28 -1.21 -20.47
CA VAL A 78 -17.13 -1.05 -19.29
C VAL A 78 -16.85 0.30 -18.66
N LYS A 79 -17.90 1.11 -18.45
CA LYS A 79 -17.81 2.40 -17.75
C LYS A 79 -18.19 2.20 -16.29
N SER A 80 -17.28 2.54 -15.39
CA SER A 80 -17.51 2.51 -13.94
C SER A 80 -18.44 3.64 -13.49
N SER A 81 -19.00 3.52 -12.28
CA SER A 81 -19.81 4.56 -11.64
C SER A 81 -19.05 5.87 -11.43
N THR A 82 -17.72 5.84 -11.40
CA THR A 82 -16.84 7.01 -11.33
C THR A 82 -16.55 7.63 -12.70
N GLY A 83 -17.12 7.09 -13.79
CA GLY A 83 -17.01 7.62 -15.14
C GLY A 83 -15.82 7.13 -15.94
N ILE A 84 -14.91 6.35 -15.34
CA ILE A 84 -13.73 5.78 -16.00
C ILE A 84 -14.15 4.58 -16.85
N SER A 85 -13.78 4.59 -18.12
CA SER A 85 -14.00 3.48 -19.06
C SER A 85 -12.77 2.57 -19.15
N GLU A 86 -13.00 1.26 -19.09
CA GLU A 86 -11.96 0.23 -19.15
C GLU A 86 -12.34 -0.84 -20.18
N LYS A 87 -11.39 -1.30 -21.00
CA LYS A 87 -11.59 -2.46 -21.88
C LYS A 87 -11.28 -3.75 -21.12
N ARG A 88 -12.25 -4.66 -21.05
CA ARG A 88 -12.16 -5.91 -20.30
C ARG A 88 -12.37 -7.10 -21.21
N PHE A 89 -11.59 -8.16 -21.00
CA PHE A 89 -11.80 -9.43 -21.69
C PHE A 89 -13.04 -10.12 -21.14
N VAL A 90 -13.83 -10.71 -22.01
CA VAL A 90 -14.99 -11.52 -21.66
C VAL A 90 -14.63 -12.98 -21.85
N ILE A 91 -14.99 -13.78 -20.85
CA ILE A 91 -14.90 -15.24 -20.88
C ILE A 91 -16.28 -15.82 -20.63
N LYS A 92 -16.46 -17.08 -21.00
CA LYS A 92 -17.63 -17.89 -20.65
C LYS A 92 -17.24 -18.90 -19.57
N THR A 93 -18.16 -19.15 -18.64
CA THR A 93 -18.01 -20.19 -17.62
C THR A 93 -19.39 -20.60 -17.12
N PRO A 94 -19.61 -21.88 -16.76
CA PRO A 94 -20.80 -22.30 -16.03
C PRO A 94 -20.82 -21.68 -14.63
N LEU A 95 -21.93 -21.05 -14.28
CA LEU A 95 -22.25 -20.55 -12.95
C LEU A 95 -23.20 -21.52 -12.27
N THR A 96 -22.86 -21.94 -11.05
CA THR A 96 -23.72 -22.75 -10.19
C THR A 96 -24.15 -21.96 -8.97
N ILE A 97 -25.47 -21.85 -8.75
CA ILE A 97 -26.08 -21.29 -7.53
C ILE A 97 -27.12 -22.30 -7.02
N GLY A 98 -26.90 -22.82 -5.82
CA GLY A 98 -27.67 -23.95 -5.30
C GLY A 98 -27.53 -25.15 -6.22
N GLU A 99 -28.66 -25.67 -6.70
CA GLU A 99 -28.71 -26.82 -7.62
C GLU A 99 -28.72 -26.41 -9.10
N ASN A 100 -28.78 -25.12 -9.40
CA ASN A 100 -28.97 -24.62 -10.76
C ASN A 100 -27.62 -24.24 -11.39
N THR A 101 -27.39 -24.71 -12.61
CA THR A 101 -26.16 -24.40 -13.37
C THR A 101 -26.47 -23.95 -14.80
N TRP A 102 -25.88 -22.84 -15.25
CA TRP A 102 -25.98 -22.37 -16.64
C TRP A 102 -24.74 -21.57 -17.05
N GLU A 103 -24.49 -21.46 -18.35
CA GLU A 103 -23.37 -20.66 -18.89
C GLU A 103 -23.64 -19.16 -18.71
N ILE A 104 -22.63 -18.42 -18.24
CA ILE A 104 -22.64 -16.97 -18.16
C ILE A 104 -21.42 -16.36 -18.82
N GLU A 105 -21.54 -15.10 -19.22
CA GLU A 105 -20.40 -14.27 -19.59
C GLU A 105 -19.91 -13.46 -18.40
N VAL A 106 -18.59 -13.41 -18.24
CA VAL A 106 -17.94 -12.70 -17.15
C VAL A 106 -16.81 -11.85 -17.69
N THR A 107 -16.78 -10.58 -17.29
CA THR A 107 -15.64 -9.69 -17.55
C THR A 107 -14.55 -9.88 -16.51
N LEU A 108 -13.30 -9.99 -16.97
CA LEU A 108 -12.12 -10.01 -16.09
C LEU A 108 -11.75 -8.57 -15.71
N ALA A 109 -11.72 -8.26 -14.42
CA ALA A 109 -11.42 -6.92 -13.91
C ALA A 109 -10.57 -6.98 -12.64
N ASN A 110 -9.65 -6.03 -12.46
CA ASN A 110 -8.99 -5.88 -11.17
C ASN A 110 -9.93 -5.18 -10.19
N ARG A 111 -10.56 -5.97 -9.32
CA ARG A 111 -11.50 -5.50 -8.29
C ARG A 111 -10.89 -5.42 -6.88
N ASP A 112 -9.57 -5.35 -6.72
CA ASP A 112 -8.90 -5.41 -5.39
C ASP A 112 -9.34 -4.27 -4.45
N SER A 113 -9.63 -3.08 -4.99
CA SER A 113 -10.13 -1.93 -4.23
C SER A 113 -11.65 -1.98 -3.98
N MET A 114 -12.34 -2.99 -4.52
CA MET A 114 -13.79 -3.10 -4.47
C MET A 114 -14.17 -4.28 -3.57
N GLY A 115 -15.02 -4.04 -2.55
CA GLY A 115 -15.29 -5.02 -1.49
C GLY A 115 -15.72 -6.43 -1.95
N TYR A 116 -16.31 -6.59 -3.15
CA TYR A 116 -16.72 -7.90 -3.68
C TYR A 116 -15.84 -8.37 -4.84
N ARG A 117 -15.37 -9.63 -4.71
CA ARG A 117 -14.59 -10.36 -5.72
C ARG A 117 -15.39 -10.68 -6.99
N MET A 118 -16.72 -10.67 -6.94
CA MET A 118 -17.55 -10.86 -8.13
C MET A 118 -18.87 -10.09 -8.03
N LEU A 119 -19.34 -9.56 -9.17
CA LEU A 119 -20.69 -9.03 -9.35
C LEU A 119 -21.49 -9.98 -10.23
N LEU A 120 -22.72 -10.25 -9.82
CA LEU A 120 -23.71 -10.96 -10.63
C LEU A 120 -24.58 -9.95 -11.37
N GLY A 121 -24.36 -9.82 -12.67
CA GLY A 121 -25.06 -8.87 -13.54
C GLY A 121 -26.36 -9.42 -14.12
N ARG A 122 -27.19 -8.54 -14.69
CA ARG A 122 -28.53 -8.86 -15.22
C ARG A 122 -28.56 -9.99 -16.25
N GLU A 123 -27.60 -10.05 -17.16
CA GLU A 123 -27.55 -11.11 -18.20
C GLU A 123 -27.43 -12.51 -17.59
N ALA A 124 -26.79 -12.65 -16.43
CA ALA A 124 -26.71 -13.92 -15.72
C ALA A 124 -28.02 -14.28 -15.00
N MET A 125 -28.87 -13.29 -14.70
CA MET A 125 -30.08 -13.45 -13.86
C MET A 125 -31.38 -13.51 -14.66
N ILE A 126 -31.40 -12.95 -15.88
CA ILE A 126 -32.61 -12.80 -16.68
C ILE A 126 -33.34 -14.13 -16.86
N ASP A 127 -34.65 -14.13 -16.60
CA ASP A 127 -35.54 -15.30 -16.63
C ASP A 127 -35.18 -16.47 -15.70
N ARG A 128 -34.23 -16.27 -14.78
CA ARG A 128 -33.74 -17.32 -13.86
C ARG A 128 -33.96 -17.00 -12.38
N MET A 129 -33.98 -15.71 -12.02
CA MET A 129 -33.92 -15.29 -10.62
C MET A 129 -34.90 -14.17 -10.25
N ILE A 130 -35.25 -14.13 -8.96
CA ILE A 130 -35.92 -13.01 -8.29
C ILE A 130 -34.99 -12.52 -7.18
N ILE A 131 -34.82 -11.21 -7.05
CA ILE A 131 -33.92 -10.61 -6.06
C ILE A 131 -34.76 -10.12 -4.87
N ASP A 132 -34.50 -10.66 -3.69
CA ASP A 132 -34.97 -10.09 -2.42
C ASP A 132 -33.84 -9.25 -1.79
N PRO A 133 -33.91 -7.91 -1.86
CA PRO A 133 -32.86 -7.06 -1.35
C PRO A 133 -32.77 -7.04 0.18
N SER A 134 -33.79 -7.52 0.89
CA SER A 134 -33.82 -7.55 2.36
C SER A 134 -33.00 -8.71 2.94
N GLN A 135 -32.67 -9.70 2.12
CA GLN A 135 -31.99 -10.92 2.52
C GLN A 135 -30.55 -10.97 2.00
N GLN A 136 -29.75 -11.87 2.59
CA GLN A 136 -28.38 -12.18 2.16
C GLN A 136 -28.16 -13.69 2.27
N THR A 137 -27.47 -14.27 1.28
CA THR A 137 -27.06 -15.67 1.27
C THR A 137 -28.20 -16.64 1.51
N LEU A 138 -29.30 -16.50 0.77
CA LEU A 138 -30.52 -17.29 0.95
C LEU A 138 -30.33 -18.76 0.57
N ILE A 139 -29.48 -19.02 -0.42
CA ILE A 139 -29.33 -20.37 -0.97
C ILE A 139 -28.34 -21.19 -0.15
N LYS A 140 -27.16 -20.62 0.12
CA LYS A 140 -26.11 -21.26 0.88
C LYS A 140 -25.19 -20.21 1.46
N SER A 141 -24.71 -20.46 2.68
CA SER A 141 -23.62 -19.71 3.30
C SER A 141 -22.47 -20.66 3.64
N TYR A 142 -21.26 -20.12 3.73
CA TYR A 142 -20.07 -20.85 4.15
C TYR A 142 -19.43 -20.13 5.32
N SER A 143 -19.08 -20.88 6.36
CA SER A 143 -18.21 -20.44 7.43
C SER A 143 -16.74 -20.38 6.98
N PRO A 144 -15.87 -19.62 7.67
CA PRO A 144 -14.45 -19.56 7.33
C PRO A 144 -13.73 -20.93 7.32
N SER A 145 -14.11 -21.85 8.21
CA SER A 145 -13.55 -23.20 8.27
C SER A 145 -13.96 -24.05 7.06
N GLU A 146 -15.20 -23.94 6.61
CA GLU A 146 -15.68 -24.62 5.40
C GLU A 146 -14.95 -24.10 4.16
N ILE A 147 -14.77 -22.78 4.03
CA ILE A 147 -13.99 -22.18 2.92
C ILE A 147 -12.56 -22.71 2.89
N ASN A 148 -11.88 -22.77 4.03
CA ASN A 148 -10.52 -23.30 4.11
C ASN A 148 -10.46 -24.78 3.70
N THR A 149 -11.48 -25.56 4.06
CA THR A 149 -11.59 -26.98 3.68
C THR A 149 -11.84 -27.13 2.18
N ILE A 150 -12.77 -26.36 1.61
CA ILE A 150 -13.13 -26.36 0.19
C ILE A 150 -11.90 -26.08 -0.68
N TYR A 151 -11.12 -25.07 -0.30
CA TYR A 151 -9.94 -24.67 -1.06
C TYR A 151 -8.66 -25.40 -0.66
N LYS A 152 -8.76 -26.40 0.25
CA LYS A 152 -7.62 -27.16 0.77
C LYS A 152 -6.45 -26.24 1.12
N VAL A 153 -6.75 -25.15 1.83
CA VAL A 153 -5.72 -24.21 2.27
C VAL A 153 -4.87 -24.94 3.29
N ASN A 154 -3.83 -25.62 2.81
CA ASN A 154 -2.85 -26.27 3.66
C ASN A 154 -2.33 -25.20 4.60
N LYS A 155 -2.46 -25.42 5.91
CA LYS A 155 -1.63 -24.71 6.89
C LYS A 155 -0.20 -25.01 6.47
N LYS A 156 0.44 -24.06 5.79
CA LYS A 156 1.86 -24.17 5.48
C LYS A 156 2.57 -24.40 6.80
N GLN A 157 3.49 -25.36 6.82
CA GLN A 157 4.29 -25.71 7.98
C GLN A 157 4.88 -24.40 8.55
N GLU A 158 4.61 -24.16 9.84
CA GLU A 158 4.98 -22.92 10.53
C GLU A 158 6.47 -22.64 10.32
N SER A 159 6.79 -21.49 9.73
CA SER A 159 8.15 -20.93 9.79
C SER A 159 8.54 -20.57 11.24
N GLY A 160 7.57 -20.56 12.17
CA GLY A 160 7.79 -20.59 13.61
C GLY A 160 8.13 -19.26 14.27
N LEU A 161 8.27 -18.15 13.51
CA LEU A 161 8.60 -16.86 14.11
C LEU A 161 7.37 -16.19 14.74
N LYS A 162 7.60 -15.57 15.89
CA LYS A 162 6.69 -14.65 16.58
C LYS A 162 7.04 -13.22 16.19
N ILE A 163 6.20 -12.58 15.39
CA ILE A 163 6.46 -11.24 14.84
C ILE A 163 5.48 -10.24 15.44
N GLY A 164 6.00 -9.16 16.03
CA GLY A 164 5.20 -8.03 16.52
C GLY A 164 5.01 -6.95 15.46
N LEU A 165 3.76 -6.52 15.20
CA LEU A 165 3.46 -5.32 14.43
C LEU A 165 3.19 -4.16 15.39
N LEU A 166 4.18 -3.28 15.56
CA LEU A 166 4.11 -2.15 16.50
C LEU A 166 3.49 -0.93 15.82
N ALA A 167 2.21 -0.64 16.10
CA ALA A 167 1.44 0.39 15.41
C ALA A 167 0.41 1.06 16.33
N SER A 168 -0.49 1.90 15.79
CA SER A 168 -1.55 2.54 16.60
C SER A 168 -2.97 2.13 16.21
N ASN A 169 -3.18 1.59 15.01
CA ASN A 169 -4.51 1.20 14.53
C ASN A 169 -4.42 -0.08 13.70
N PRO A 170 -4.99 -1.21 14.15
CA PRO A 170 -4.97 -2.47 13.39
C PRO A 170 -5.80 -2.39 12.10
N GLU A 171 -6.78 -1.48 12.04
CA GLU A 171 -7.75 -1.42 10.93
C GLU A 171 -7.20 -0.80 9.65
N LEU A 172 -6.01 -0.19 9.69
CA LEU A 172 -5.40 0.41 8.50
C LEU A 172 -4.96 -0.67 7.52
N TYR A 173 -5.22 -0.46 6.22
CA TYR A 173 -4.89 -1.42 5.14
C TYR A 173 -3.48 -1.99 5.26
N SER A 174 -2.46 -1.12 5.44
CA SER A 174 -1.06 -1.57 5.53
C SER A 174 -0.80 -2.51 6.71
N ASN A 175 -1.50 -2.31 7.83
CA ASN A 175 -1.31 -3.11 9.04
C ASN A 175 -2.03 -4.46 8.90
N LYS A 176 -3.27 -4.47 8.40
CA LYS A 176 -3.99 -5.70 8.05
C LYS A 176 -3.17 -6.56 7.08
N ARG A 177 -2.68 -5.94 6.00
CA ARG A 177 -1.84 -6.62 4.99
C ARG A 177 -0.58 -7.25 5.56
N LEU A 178 0.10 -6.60 6.50
CA LEU A 178 1.30 -7.16 7.12
C LEU A 178 0.99 -8.34 8.04
N ILE A 179 -0.11 -8.27 8.80
CA ILE A 179 -0.59 -9.37 9.64
C ILE A 179 -0.97 -10.56 8.74
N GLU A 180 -1.84 -10.33 7.75
CA GLU A 180 -2.25 -11.33 6.78
C GLU A 180 -1.03 -11.98 6.11
N ALA A 181 -0.11 -11.18 5.54
CA ALA A 181 1.07 -11.70 4.86
C ALA A 181 1.98 -12.52 5.79
N GLY A 182 2.12 -12.13 7.06
CA GLY A 182 2.87 -12.90 8.04
C GLY A 182 2.22 -14.24 8.36
N GLU A 183 0.91 -14.24 8.60
CA GLU A 183 0.14 -15.47 8.84
C GLU A 183 0.13 -16.38 7.60
N GLU A 184 0.01 -15.81 6.40
CA GLU A 184 0.04 -16.51 5.10
C GLU A 184 1.36 -17.26 4.89
N ARG A 185 2.43 -16.73 5.48
CA ARG A 185 3.77 -17.31 5.44
C ARG A 185 4.07 -18.21 6.63
N GLY A 186 3.11 -18.41 7.53
CA GLY A 186 3.19 -19.37 8.65
C GLY A 186 3.76 -18.80 9.95
N HIS A 187 3.77 -17.48 10.13
CA HIS A 187 4.23 -16.82 11.35
C HIS A 187 3.10 -16.51 12.33
N GLN A 188 3.44 -16.41 13.62
CA GLN A 188 2.52 -15.90 14.64
C GLN A 188 2.62 -14.38 14.72
N MET A 189 1.58 -13.69 14.25
CA MET A 189 1.54 -12.22 14.21
C MET A 189 0.88 -11.65 15.47
N HIS A 190 1.53 -10.66 16.09
CA HIS A 190 1.02 -9.98 17.28
C HIS A 190 0.88 -8.49 16.99
N PHE A 191 -0.35 -7.97 16.99
CA PHE A 191 -0.54 -6.52 16.93
C PHE A 191 -0.25 -5.90 18.29
N LEU A 192 0.66 -4.91 18.32
CA LEU A 192 1.05 -4.20 19.52
C LEU A 192 0.75 -2.72 19.36
N ASN A 193 -0.16 -2.19 20.19
CA ASN A 193 -0.34 -0.75 20.26
C ASN A 193 0.82 -0.08 21.01
N VAL A 194 1.48 0.89 20.36
CA VAL A 194 2.56 1.71 20.93
C VAL A 194 2.20 2.27 22.31
N GLN A 195 0.99 2.80 22.48
CA GLN A 195 0.55 3.45 23.72
C GLN A 195 0.17 2.47 24.83
N HIS A 196 0.00 1.19 24.51
CA HIS A 196 -0.36 0.14 25.47
C HIS A 196 0.86 -0.67 25.93
N SER A 197 2.04 -0.34 25.42
CA SER A 197 3.29 -1.02 25.76
C SER A 197 4.07 -0.17 26.77
N TYR A 198 4.66 -0.79 27.78
CA TYR A 198 5.50 -0.12 28.78
C TYR A 198 6.73 -0.96 29.12
N ILE A 199 7.79 -0.30 29.58
CA ILE A 199 9.14 -0.90 29.69
C ILE A 199 9.54 -0.94 31.17
N LYS A 200 10.04 -2.09 31.61
CA LYS A 200 10.86 -2.21 32.82
C LYS A 200 12.32 -2.17 32.39
N MET A 201 13.03 -1.13 32.82
CA MET A 201 14.47 -1.03 32.63
C MET A 201 15.16 -1.67 33.83
N ASP A 202 15.87 -2.75 33.57
CA ASP A 202 16.67 -3.47 34.55
C ASP A 202 17.89 -4.05 33.83
N ALA A 203 19.04 -4.11 34.51
CA ALA A 203 20.28 -4.58 33.91
C ALA A 203 20.24 -6.08 33.62
N ASP A 204 19.59 -6.85 34.49
CA ASP A 204 19.57 -8.31 34.43
C ASP A 204 18.26 -8.86 33.82
N THR A 205 17.13 -8.18 34.09
CA THR A 205 15.77 -8.61 33.71
C THR A 205 14.98 -7.51 32.99
N PRO A 206 15.46 -7.00 31.84
CA PRO A 206 14.70 -6.03 31.06
C PRO A 206 13.40 -6.66 30.54
N GLU A 207 12.28 -5.96 30.70
CA GLU A 207 10.97 -6.46 30.26
C GLU A 207 10.21 -5.42 29.45
N ILE A 208 9.49 -5.88 28.44
CA ILE A 208 8.47 -5.11 27.75
C ILE A 208 7.13 -5.73 28.11
N HIS A 209 6.27 -4.90 28.66
CA HIS A 209 4.92 -5.26 29.06
C HIS A 209 3.90 -4.72 28.06
N TYR A 210 2.79 -5.41 27.97
CA TYR A 210 1.61 -4.98 27.25
C TYR A 210 0.41 -4.91 28.20
N ARG A 211 -0.52 -3.98 27.93
CA ARG A 211 -1.75 -3.76 28.69
C ARG A 211 -2.37 -5.08 29.16
N GLY A 212 -2.56 -5.19 30.48
CA GLY A 212 -3.00 -6.42 31.13
C GLY A 212 -1.88 -7.17 31.87
N GLY A 213 -0.64 -6.66 31.86
CA GLY A 213 0.49 -7.21 32.62
C GLY A 213 1.25 -8.32 31.90
N ASN A 214 0.98 -8.54 30.61
CA ASN A 214 1.65 -9.59 29.84
C ASN A 214 3.05 -9.16 29.39
N ILE A 215 4.06 -9.98 29.65
CA ILE A 215 5.43 -9.77 29.16
C ILE A 215 5.54 -10.27 27.72
N ILE A 216 6.10 -9.45 26.84
CA ILE A 216 6.18 -9.69 25.38
C ILE A 216 7.61 -9.75 24.84
N ASN A 217 8.58 -10.16 25.68
CA ASN A 217 9.99 -10.26 25.30
C ASN A 217 10.28 -11.29 24.20
N GLY A 218 9.49 -12.37 24.12
CA GLY A 218 9.76 -13.53 23.27
C GLY A 218 9.38 -13.36 21.78
N LEU A 219 9.51 -12.16 21.23
CA LEU A 219 9.26 -11.89 19.80
C LEU A 219 10.57 -11.97 19.02
N ASP A 220 10.57 -12.68 17.91
CA ASP A 220 11.75 -12.82 17.03
C ASP A 220 11.97 -11.56 16.18
N ALA A 221 10.90 -10.85 15.85
CA ALA A 221 10.95 -9.64 15.02
C ALA A 221 9.89 -8.62 15.39
N ILE A 222 10.18 -7.34 15.11
CA ILE A 222 9.25 -6.23 15.23
C ILE A 222 9.21 -5.46 13.90
N ILE A 223 7.99 -5.17 13.43
CA ILE A 223 7.71 -4.29 12.30
C ILE A 223 7.12 -2.98 12.85
N PRO A 224 7.89 -1.89 12.94
CA PRO A 224 7.36 -0.62 13.43
C PRO A 224 6.60 0.14 12.35
N ARG A 225 5.39 0.57 12.68
CA ARG A 225 4.51 1.42 11.86
C ARG A 225 4.16 2.68 12.65
N ILE A 226 5.19 3.42 13.01
CA ILE A 226 5.14 4.53 13.97
C ILE A 226 4.61 5.81 13.33
N LYS A 227 3.52 6.36 13.88
CA LYS A 227 2.98 7.67 13.49
C LYS A 227 3.89 8.79 14.01
N PRO A 228 3.99 9.93 13.30
CA PRO A 228 4.87 11.03 13.71
C PRO A 228 4.64 11.53 15.16
N SER A 229 3.38 11.58 15.61
CA SER A 229 3.00 12.07 16.95
C SER A 229 3.51 11.22 18.12
N VAL A 230 3.94 9.98 17.87
CA VAL A 230 4.44 9.06 18.90
C VAL A 230 5.85 8.56 18.59
N THR A 231 6.60 9.29 17.75
CA THR A 231 7.93 8.89 17.28
C THR A 231 8.89 8.65 18.44
N PHE A 232 8.94 9.56 19.42
CA PHE A 232 9.85 9.43 20.57
C PHE A 232 9.64 8.11 21.32
N TYR A 233 8.41 7.86 21.78
CA TYR A 233 8.08 6.68 22.56
C TYR A 233 8.12 5.39 21.71
N GLY A 234 7.65 5.45 20.46
CA GLY A 234 7.76 4.35 19.52
C GLY A 234 9.21 3.92 19.30
N CYS A 235 10.12 4.87 19.08
CA CYS A 235 11.55 4.59 18.96
C CYS A 235 12.17 4.06 20.26
N ALA A 236 11.68 4.48 21.43
CA ALA A 236 12.12 3.90 22.71
C ALA A 236 11.77 2.41 22.82
N LEU A 237 10.55 2.02 22.47
CA LEU A 237 10.14 0.61 22.42
C LEU A 237 10.97 -0.18 21.41
N ILE A 238 11.22 0.38 20.23
CA ILE A 238 12.03 -0.30 19.19
C ILE A 238 13.45 -0.56 19.69
N ARG A 239 14.10 0.42 20.35
CA ARG A 239 15.42 0.21 20.97
C ARG A 239 15.39 -0.87 22.04
N GLN A 240 14.31 -0.92 22.83
CA GLN A 240 14.16 -1.95 23.86
C GLN A 240 13.95 -3.34 23.26
N PHE A 241 13.17 -3.47 22.20
CA PHE A 241 13.02 -4.75 21.49
C PHE A 241 14.34 -5.21 20.88
N ASP A 242 15.10 -4.30 20.28
CA ASP A 242 16.42 -4.57 19.72
C ASP A 242 17.41 -5.01 20.81
N SER A 243 17.42 -4.35 21.98
CA SER A 243 18.33 -4.69 23.08
C SER A 243 18.07 -6.05 23.71
N ILE A 244 16.81 -6.53 23.68
CA ILE A 244 16.46 -7.88 24.15
C ILE A 244 16.54 -8.95 23.04
N GLY A 245 17.05 -8.59 21.85
CA GLY A 245 17.42 -9.54 20.79
C GLY A 245 16.42 -9.69 19.64
N ALA A 246 15.32 -8.95 19.62
CA ALA A 246 14.36 -9.01 18.51
C ALA A 246 14.89 -8.26 17.28
N TYR A 247 14.70 -8.80 16.08
CA TYR A 247 15.04 -8.09 14.85
C TYR A 247 14.05 -6.95 14.55
N VAL A 248 14.52 -5.72 14.34
CA VAL A 248 13.64 -4.55 14.11
C VAL A 248 13.67 -4.05 12.66
N LEU A 249 12.51 -3.98 11.99
CA LEU A 249 12.38 -3.56 10.58
C LEU A 249 11.48 -2.32 10.41
N ASN A 250 11.97 -1.07 10.49
CA ASN A 250 13.36 -0.61 10.58
C ASN A 250 13.81 -0.30 12.02
N ASN A 251 15.11 -0.09 12.23
CA ASN A 251 15.66 0.33 13.52
C ASN A 251 15.27 1.78 13.90
N ALA A 252 15.40 2.08 15.19
CA ALA A 252 14.97 3.35 15.78
C ALA A 252 15.77 4.57 15.27
N GLU A 253 17.06 4.40 15.03
CA GLU A 253 17.93 5.47 14.52
C GLU A 253 17.51 5.89 13.11
N ALA A 254 17.36 4.91 12.20
CA ALA A 254 16.92 5.11 10.83
C ALA A 254 15.53 5.77 10.76
N ILE A 255 14.60 5.35 11.62
CA ILE A 255 13.27 5.99 11.73
C ILE A 255 13.42 7.45 12.16
N THR A 256 14.22 7.73 13.19
CA THR A 256 14.41 9.09 13.72
C THR A 256 15.06 10.00 12.67
N GLN A 257 16.12 9.54 12.01
CA GLN A 257 16.81 10.28 10.93
C GLN A 257 15.88 10.56 9.76
N SER A 258 15.05 9.60 9.33
CA SER A 258 14.10 9.79 8.23
C SER A 258 12.95 10.76 8.56
N ARG A 259 12.65 10.97 9.84
CA ARG A 259 11.57 11.86 10.31
C ARG A 259 12.02 13.32 10.36
N ASP A 260 13.28 13.54 10.69
CA ASP A 260 13.89 14.86 10.66
C ASP A 260 14.33 15.22 9.23
N LYS A 261 13.48 16.00 8.54
CA LYS A 261 13.73 16.40 7.15
C LYS A 261 15.01 17.22 6.99
N LEU A 262 15.39 18.01 7.98
CA LEU A 262 16.63 18.80 7.92
C LEU A 262 17.83 17.87 8.02
N HIS A 263 17.83 17.03 9.06
CA HIS A 263 18.92 16.08 9.27
C HIS A 263 19.05 15.08 8.12
N SER A 264 17.95 14.54 7.59
CA SER A 264 17.96 13.68 6.41
C SER A 264 18.56 14.40 5.20
N SER A 265 18.20 15.67 4.97
CA SER A 265 18.74 16.47 3.86
C SER A 265 20.24 16.71 4.00
N GLN A 266 20.73 16.94 5.22
CA GLN A 266 22.17 17.05 5.51
C GLN A 266 22.90 15.73 5.25
N ILE A 267 22.33 14.58 5.65
CA ILE A 267 22.86 13.25 5.34
C ILE A 267 22.95 13.04 3.82
N PHE A 268 21.90 13.41 3.08
CA PHE A 268 21.87 13.28 1.62
C PHE A 268 22.97 14.13 0.96
N SER A 269 23.07 15.41 1.34
CA SER A 269 24.08 16.33 0.83
C SER A 269 25.50 15.83 1.11
N LYS A 270 25.79 15.40 2.36
CA LYS A 270 27.09 14.81 2.75
C LYS A 270 27.47 13.57 1.92
N ASN A 271 26.48 12.81 1.45
CA ASN A 271 26.69 11.61 0.66
C ASN A 271 26.59 11.84 -0.86
N GLY A 272 26.56 13.09 -1.32
CA GLY A 272 26.45 13.42 -2.75
C GLY A 272 25.18 12.87 -3.39
N ILE A 273 24.06 12.94 -2.68
CA ILE A 273 22.72 12.64 -3.20
C ILE A 273 22.10 13.97 -3.59
N GLN A 274 21.70 14.08 -4.87
CA GLN A 274 21.08 15.29 -5.40
C GLN A 274 19.68 15.48 -4.80
N ILE A 275 19.46 16.63 -4.17
CA ILE A 275 18.17 17.11 -3.68
C ILE A 275 17.87 18.46 -4.33
N PRO A 276 16.61 18.92 -4.41
CA PRO A 276 16.34 20.30 -4.83
C PRO A 276 17.05 21.30 -3.93
N THR A 277 17.46 22.44 -4.49
CA THR A 277 18.14 23.50 -3.73
C THR A 277 17.29 23.88 -2.52
N THR A 278 17.86 23.77 -1.32
CA THR A 278 17.09 23.84 -0.07
C THR A 278 17.79 24.78 0.91
N GLY A 279 17.08 25.84 1.31
CA GLY A 279 17.44 26.71 2.42
C GLY A 279 16.73 26.28 3.70
N PHE A 280 17.39 26.40 4.83
CA PHE A 280 16.81 26.21 6.14
C PHE A 280 16.95 27.47 6.98
N ALA A 281 15.88 27.87 7.66
CA ALA A 281 15.91 29.02 8.54
C ALA A 281 15.08 28.77 9.80
N ASN A 282 15.68 29.08 10.94
CA ASN A 282 14.98 29.19 12.22
C ASN A 282 14.71 30.66 12.49
N SER A 283 13.45 31.08 12.40
CA SER A 283 13.01 32.46 12.65
C SER A 283 13.91 33.52 11.98
N PRO A 284 14.10 33.47 10.64
CA PRO A 284 15.04 34.37 9.96
C PRO A 284 14.63 35.82 10.21
N LEU A 285 15.55 36.71 10.61
CA LEU A 285 15.24 38.15 10.59
C LEU A 285 15.12 38.62 9.14
N ASP A 286 15.99 38.11 8.25
CA ASP A 286 16.05 38.45 6.83
C ASP A 286 15.38 37.42 5.91
N THR A 287 14.06 37.55 5.74
CA THR A 287 13.25 36.67 4.86
C THR A 287 13.74 36.67 3.41
N LYS A 288 14.21 37.81 2.91
CA LYS A 288 14.65 37.96 1.52
C LYS A 288 15.90 37.13 1.20
N GLU A 289 16.81 37.02 2.17
CA GLU A 289 18.02 36.22 2.02
C GLU A 289 17.67 34.72 1.94
N VAL A 290 16.75 34.25 2.77
CA VAL A 290 16.28 32.85 2.72
C VAL A 290 15.64 32.52 1.37
N ILE A 291 14.93 33.48 0.77
CA ILE A 291 14.35 33.34 -0.57
C ILE A 291 15.44 33.32 -1.65
N SER A 292 16.46 34.19 -1.54
CA SER A 292 17.55 34.22 -2.53
C SER A 292 18.45 32.99 -2.48
N MET A 293 18.58 32.32 -1.32
CA MET A 293 19.30 31.04 -1.18
C MET A 293 18.79 29.94 -2.12
N VAL A 294 17.52 30.00 -2.55
CA VAL A 294 16.92 29.03 -3.49
C VAL A 294 16.65 29.62 -4.88
N ASN A 295 17.31 30.73 -5.22
CA ASN A 295 17.16 31.49 -6.47
C ASN A 295 15.80 32.21 -6.64
N GLY A 296 15.08 32.44 -5.54
CA GLY A 296 13.78 33.14 -5.58
C GLY A 296 12.60 32.25 -5.96
N ALA A 297 11.44 32.89 -6.15
CA ALA A 297 10.20 32.22 -6.53
C ALA A 297 10.17 31.83 -8.02
N PRO A 298 9.41 30.76 -8.40
CA PRO A 298 8.54 29.96 -7.54
C PRO A 298 9.32 29.04 -6.59
N LEU A 299 8.88 28.96 -5.34
CA LEU A 299 9.52 28.16 -4.28
C LEU A 299 8.51 27.45 -3.41
N ILE A 300 8.94 26.36 -2.79
CA ILE A 300 8.19 25.56 -1.83
C ILE A 300 8.61 25.92 -0.41
N ILE A 301 7.64 26.17 0.46
CA ILE A 301 7.83 26.39 1.90
C ILE A 301 7.27 25.17 2.63
N LYS A 302 8.11 24.48 3.41
CA LYS A 302 7.75 23.30 4.19
C LYS A 302 7.91 23.57 5.68
N LEU A 303 6.88 23.25 6.45
CA LEU A 303 6.95 23.18 7.91
C LEU A 303 7.57 21.84 8.32
N LEU A 304 8.48 21.88 9.30
CA LEU A 304 9.09 20.66 9.83
C LEU A 304 8.11 19.86 10.70
N GLU A 305 7.25 20.55 11.46
CA GLU A 305 6.35 19.95 12.47
C GLU A 305 5.03 19.41 11.90
N SER A 306 4.98 19.08 10.61
CA SER A 306 3.73 18.72 9.94
C SER A 306 3.73 17.31 9.34
N THR A 307 2.58 16.66 9.43
CA THR A 307 2.32 15.33 8.86
C THR A 307 1.44 15.42 7.61
N GLN A 308 1.64 14.52 6.64
CA GLN A 308 0.76 14.33 5.47
C GLN A 308 0.60 15.57 4.57
N GLY A 309 1.64 16.38 4.37
CA GLY A 309 1.61 17.50 3.41
C GLY A 309 0.79 18.74 3.83
N LYS A 310 0.12 18.70 4.99
CA LYS A 310 -0.32 19.92 5.69
C LYS A 310 0.95 20.72 6.00
N GLY A 311 1.04 21.99 5.66
CA GLY A 311 2.28 22.77 5.84
C GLY A 311 3.31 22.68 4.73
N VAL A 312 2.93 22.24 3.52
CA VAL A 312 3.71 22.47 2.29
C VAL A 312 2.97 23.50 1.45
N VAL A 313 3.59 24.63 1.16
CA VAL A 313 3.00 25.78 0.44
C VAL A 313 3.86 26.11 -0.78
N LEU A 314 3.22 26.28 -1.94
CA LEU A 314 3.87 26.87 -3.12
C LEU A 314 3.69 28.38 -3.09
N ALA A 315 4.78 29.12 -3.15
CA ALA A 315 4.77 30.56 -3.32
C ALA A 315 5.24 30.90 -4.74
N GLU A 316 4.33 31.39 -5.57
CA GLU A 316 4.62 31.71 -6.98
C GLU A 316 5.44 33.00 -7.15
N THR A 317 5.44 33.88 -6.15
CA THR A 317 6.16 35.16 -6.17
C THR A 317 6.95 35.37 -4.87
N ASN A 318 8.03 36.15 -4.94
CA ASN A 318 8.81 36.51 -3.75
C ASN A 318 7.94 37.19 -2.68
N LYS A 319 7.00 38.06 -3.08
CA LYS A 319 6.06 38.70 -2.16
C LYS A 319 5.18 37.67 -1.43
N ALA A 320 4.64 36.69 -2.14
CA ALA A 320 3.86 35.62 -1.53
C ALA A 320 4.71 34.78 -0.57
N ALA A 321 5.95 34.46 -0.95
CA ALA A 321 6.89 33.74 -0.10
C ALA A 321 7.20 34.53 1.19
N GLU A 322 7.46 35.83 1.07
CA GLU A 322 7.69 36.72 2.21
C GLU A 322 6.50 36.74 3.17
N SER A 323 5.28 36.88 2.65
CA SER A 323 4.06 36.86 3.46
C SER A 323 3.89 35.54 4.23
N VAL A 324 4.12 34.40 3.56
CA VAL A 324 3.98 33.08 4.19
C VAL A 324 5.06 32.85 5.24
N ILE A 325 6.32 33.19 4.95
CA ILE A 325 7.42 33.04 5.92
C ILE A 325 7.17 33.93 7.14
N ASN A 326 6.76 35.19 6.95
CA ASN A 326 6.46 36.11 8.05
C ASN A 326 5.28 35.63 8.91
N ALA A 327 4.24 35.04 8.29
CA ALA A 327 3.14 34.43 9.02
C ALA A 327 3.60 33.24 9.87
N PHE A 328 4.58 32.45 9.40
CA PHE A 328 5.12 31.34 10.18
C PHE A 328 6.13 31.77 11.25
N LYS A 329 6.84 32.90 11.08
CA LYS A 329 7.71 33.46 12.13
C LYS A 329 6.95 33.75 13.43
N SER A 330 5.73 34.27 13.34
CA SER A 330 4.91 34.57 14.53
C SER A 330 4.57 33.32 15.35
N LEU A 331 4.59 32.14 14.72
CA LEU A 331 4.38 30.84 15.35
C LEU A 331 5.68 30.22 15.90
N LYS A 332 6.83 30.90 15.76
CA LYS A 332 8.16 30.42 16.20
C LYS A 332 8.50 29.01 15.69
N THR A 333 8.05 28.67 14.49
CA THR A 333 8.26 27.35 13.89
C THR A 333 9.44 27.37 12.91
N ASN A 334 10.09 26.22 12.76
CA ASN A 334 11.18 26.03 11.82
C ASN A 334 10.66 25.85 10.38
N ILE A 335 11.32 26.51 9.43
CA ILE A 335 10.88 26.55 8.03
C ILE A 335 12.00 26.07 7.12
N LEU A 336 11.61 25.28 6.12
CA LEU A 336 12.48 24.80 5.07
C LEU A 336 11.96 25.33 3.74
N VAL A 337 12.80 26.10 3.05
CA VAL A 337 12.49 26.70 1.75
C VAL A 337 13.22 25.91 0.67
N GLN A 338 12.54 25.59 -0.43
CA GLN A 338 13.07 24.68 -1.44
C GLN A 338 12.71 25.15 -2.85
N GLU A 339 13.62 24.97 -3.80
CA GLU A 339 13.40 25.18 -5.24
C GLU A 339 12.15 24.43 -5.74
N PHE A 340 11.30 25.10 -6.51
CA PHE A 340 10.16 24.46 -7.15
C PHE A 340 10.54 23.87 -8.52
N ILE A 341 10.45 22.56 -8.66
CA ILE A 341 10.75 21.85 -9.91
C ILE A 341 9.53 21.88 -10.84
N LYS A 342 9.36 23.00 -11.56
CA LYS A 342 8.18 23.26 -12.42
C LYS A 342 8.07 22.26 -13.57
N GLU A 343 9.18 21.83 -14.14
CA GLU A 343 9.24 20.90 -15.28
C GLU A 343 8.69 19.51 -14.96
N ALA A 344 8.62 19.14 -13.68
CA ALA A 344 8.00 17.88 -13.26
C ALA A 344 6.49 17.85 -13.57
N GLY A 345 5.85 19.02 -13.67
CA GLY A 345 4.44 19.15 -14.02
C GLY A 345 3.51 18.54 -12.97
N GLY A 346 3.84 18.68 -11.68
CA GLY A 346 3.05 18.10 -10.58
C GLY A 346 3.09 16.58 -10.52
N ARG A 347 4.20 15.97 -10.99
CA ARG A 347 4.42 14.53 -10.96
C ARG A 347 5.63 14.20 -10.10
N ASP A 348 5.51 13.11 -9.35
CA ASP A 348 6.63 12.58 -8.58
C ASP A 348 6.62 11.04 -8.64
N LEU A 349 7.78 10.44 -8.35
CA LEU A 349 7.97 9.00 -8.39
C LEU A 349 8.11 8.48 -6.95
N ARG A 350 7.25 7.53 -6.58
CA ARG A 350 7.39 6.76 -5.35
C ARG A 350 8.06 5.43 -5.65
N CYS A 351 9.30 5.27 -5.22
CA CYS A 351 10.05 4.01 -5.29
C CYS A 351 9.98 3.28 -3.95
N PHE A 352 9.50 2.03 -3.93
CA PHE A 352 9.46 1.20 -2.74
C PHE A 352 10.70 0.31 -2.70
N VAL A 353 11.54 0.50 -1.69
CA VAL A 353 12.79 -0.22 -1.48
C VAL A 353 12.60 -1.24 -0.36
N ILE A 354 12.99 -2.49 -0.61
CA ILE A 354 13.06 -3.57 0.39
C ILE A 354 14.41 -4.27 0.22
N ASP A 355 15.18 -4.42 1.30
CA ASP A 355 16.48 -5.12 1.35
C ASP A 355 17.41 -4.69 0.20
N GLY A 356 17.56 -3.36 0.03
CA GLY A 356 18.44 -2.75 -0.98
C GLY A 356 17.96 -2.88 -2.43
N LYS A 357 16.70 -3.27 -2.68
CA LYS A 357 16.13 -3.39 -4.03
C LYS A 357 14.86 -2.57 -4.16
N VAL A 358 14.72 -1.82 -5.27
CA VAL A 358 13.42 -1.24 -5.65
C VAL A 358 12.50 -2.37 -6.14
N VAL A 359 11.48 -2.69 -5.36
CA VAL A 359 10.53 -3.78 -5.65
C VAL A 359 9.31 -3.30 -6.44
N ALA A 360 8.94 -2.03 -6.29
CA ALA A 360 7.81 -1.41 -6.96
C ALA A 360 8.05 0.10 -7.12
N SER A 361 7.46 0.68 -8.16
CA SER A 361 7.49 2.11 -8.42
C SER A 361 6.17 2.57 -9.02
N ILE A 362 5.67 3.69 -8.52
CA ILE A 362 4.49 4.36 -9.05
C ILE A 362 4.83 5.83 -9.35
N GLU A 363 4.25 6.38 -10.40
CA GLU A 363 4.20 7.81 -10.61
C GLU A 363 2.90 8.31 -9.99
N ARG A 364 3.01 9.33 -9.15
CA ARG A 364 1.84 10.03 -8.63
C ARG A 364 1.66 11.32 -9.41
N VAL A 365 0.41 11.62 -9.77
CA VAL A 365 0.05 12.83 -10.52
C VAL A 365 -0.91 13.66 -9.69
N ALA A 366 -0.57 14.92 -9.47
CA ALA A 366 -1.41 15.88 -8.79
C ALA A 366 -2.70 16.17 -9.58
N THR A 367 -3.76 16.56 -8.89
CA THR A 367 -5.01 17.00 -9.52
C THR A 367 -4.81 18.34 -10.22
N LYS A 368 -5.69 18.67 -11.19
CA LYS A 368 -5.60 19.94 -11.92
C LYS A 368 -5.69 21.13 -10.94
N GLY A 369 -4.65 21.97 -10.92
CA GLY A 369 -4.54 23.11 -10.00
C GLY A 369 -3.79 22.81 -8.70
N GLU A 370 -3.38 21.56 -8.46
CA GLU A 370 -2.58 21.14 -7.31
C GLU A 370 -1.16 20.78 -7.77
N PHE A 371 -0.13 21.13 -6.99
CA PHE A 371 1.26 20.75 -7.30
C PHE A 371 1.71 19.52 -6.52
N ARG A 372 0.99 19.15 -5.46
CA ARG A 372 1.28 17.98 -4.62
C ARG A 372 0.59 16.76 -5.19
N ALA A 373 1.37 15.73 -5.49
CA ALA A 373 0.87 14.48 -6.07
C ALA A 373 0.50 13.42 -5.02
N ASN A 374 0.34 13.80 -3.74
CA ASN A 374 -0.01 12.84 -2.69
C ASN A 374 -1.38 12.20 -2.95
N ILE A 375 -1.44 10.86 -2.90
CA ILE A 375 -2.68 10.08 -3.10
C ILE A 375 -3.77 10.48 -2.10
N HIS A 376 -3.40 10.76 -0.83
CA HIS A 376 -4.33 11.22 0.20
C HIS A 376 -4.97 12.59 -0.10
N GLN A 377 -4.45 13.35 -1.07
CA GLN A 377 -5.00 14.63 -1.54
C GLN A 377 -5.73 14.51 -2.89
N GLY A 378 -6.08 13.29 -3.30
CA GLY A 378 -6.79 13.02 -4.56
C GLY A 378 -5.89 12.79 -5.78
N GLY A 379 -4.57 12.71 -5.58
CA GLY A 379 -3.64 12.36 -6.65
C GLY A 379 -3.88 10.95 -7.18
N THR A 380 -3.64 10.74 -8.49
CA THR A 380 -3.75 9.41 -9.13
C THR A 380 -2.40 8.71 -9.10
N ALA A 381 -2.40 7.37 -8.95
CA ALA A 381 -1.19 6.55 -8.97
C ALA A 381 -1.19 5.66 -10.20
N ASN A 382 -0.14 5.75 -11.01
CA ASN A 382 0.05 4.92 -12.19
C ASN A 382 1.35 4.11 -12.08
N ILE A 383 1.36 2.89 -12.62
CA ILE A 383 2.59 2.10 -12.72
C ILE A 383 3.59 2.87 -13.60
N VAL A 384 4.83 2.99 -13.13
CA VAL A 384 5.90 3.66 -13.88
C VAL A 384 7.14 2.78 -13.96
N LYS A 385 7.75 2.75 -15.14
CA LYS A 385 9.09 2.18 -15.33
C LYS A 385 10.12 3.27 -15.01
N ILE A 386 10.92 3.03 -13.98
CA ILE A 386 12.00 3.93 -13.57
C ILE A 386 13.29 3.66 -14.34
N THR A 387 14.14 4.68 -14.47
CA THR A 387 15.45 4.58 -15.10
C THR A 387 16.48 3.92 -14.17
N SER A 388 17.62 3.51 -14.72
CA SER A 388 18.73 2.98 -13.94
C SER A 388 19.28 4.00 -12.94
N GLU A 389 19.28 5.29 -13.28
CA GLU A 389 19.71 6.38 -12.40
C GLU A 389 18.73 6.59 -11.24
N GLU A 390 17.43 6.63 -11.51
CA GLU A 390 16.37 6.71 -10.49
C GLU A 390 16.43 5.53 -9.52
N LYS A 391 16.63 4.32 -10.04
CA LYS A 391 16.79 3.12 -9.22
C LYS A 391 18.02 3.19 -8.33
N LYS A 392 19.18 3.60 -8.87
CA LYS A 392 20.42 3.76 -8.09
C LYS A 392 20.26 4.82 -7.02
N LEU A 393 19.63 5.95 -7.35
CA LEU A 393 19.36 7.04 -6.40
C LEU A 393 18.46 6.58 -5.26
N ALA A 394 17.36 5.87 -5.56
CA ALA A 394 16.45 5.35 -4.55
C ALA A 394 17.13 4.37 -3.59
N ILE A 395 17.92 3.42 -4.12
CA ILE A 395 18.66 2.45 -3.30
C ILE A 395 19.71 3.17 -2.44
N LYS A 396 20.46 4.12 -3.01
CA LYS A 396 21.46 4.90 -2.29
C LYS A 396 20.83 5.70 -1.16
N ALA A 397 19.69 6.36 -1.40
CA ALA A 397 18.96 7.14 -0.40
C ALA A 397 18.47 6.30 0.78
N ALA A 398 17.89 5.13 0.53
CA ALA A 398 17.49 4.19 1.59
C ALA A 398 18.71 3.68 2.38
N LYS A 399 19.80 3.36 1.68
CA LYS A 399 21.04 2.84 2.28
C LYS A 399 21.71 3.85 3.22
N VAL A 400 21.83 5.12 2.83
CA VAL A 400 22.50 6.13 3.68
C VAL A 400 21.75 6.46 4.96
N LEU A 401 20.43 6.20 5.00
CA LEU A 401 19.60 6.29 6.20
C LEU A 401 19.47 4.96 6.94
N ASN A 402 20.17 3.90 6.49
CA ASN A 402 20.10 2.56 7.06
C ASN A 402 18.66 2.01 7.16
N LEU A 403 17.85 2.24 6.12
CA LEU A 403 16.48 1.74 6.03
C LEU A 403 16.43 0.50 5.13
N ASP A 404 16.09 -0.64 5.73
CA ASP A 404 15.84 -1.89 4.98
C ASP A 404 14.51 -1.82 4.21
N VAL A 405 13.51 -1.14 4.75
CA VAL A 405 12.25 -0.83 4.07
C VAL A 405 12.03 0.67 4.01
N ALA A 406 11.93 1.22 2.81
CA ALA A 406 11.69 2.64 2.63
C ALA A 406 10.80 2.91 1.42
N GLY A 407 10.01 3.97 1.50
CA GLY A 407 9.45 4.57 0.30
C GLY A 407 10.15 5.88 0.00
N VAL A 408 10.81 5.93 -1.15
CA VAL A 408 11.68 7.02 -1.60
C VAL A 408 10.95 7.82 -2.67
N ASP A 409 10.79 9.12 -2.44
CA ASP A 409 10.11 10.02 -3.36
C ASP A 409 11.15 10.78 -4.17
N LEU A 410 11.03 10.68 -5.49
CA LEU A 410 11.92 11.34 -6.44
C LEU A 410 11.13 12.29 -7.33
N ILE A 411 11.81 13.28 -7.88
CA ILE A 411 11.26 14.17 -8.90
C ILE A 411 12.20 14.22 -10.10
N ARG A 412 11.62 14.20 -11.30
CA ARG A 412 12.38 14.36 -12.55
C ARG A 412 12.58 15.85 -12.79
N SER A 413 13.84 16.26 -12.93
CA SER A 413 14.22 17.64 -13.26
C SER A 413 15.11 17.68 -14.50
N ASN A 414 15.34 18.86 -15.04
CA ASN A 414 16.30 19.05 -16.14
C ASN A 414 17.75 18.73 -15.75
N LYS A 415 18.05 18.69 -14.43
CA LYS A 415 19.37 18.34 -13.88
C LYS A 415 19.52 16.83 -13.59
N GLY A 416 18.51 16.02 -13.95
CA GLY A 416 18.41 14.61 -13.59
C GLY A 416 17.43 14.35 -12.43
N PRO A 417 17.35 13.10 -11.92
CA PRO A 417 16.46 12.78 -10.82
C PRO A 417 16.95 13.39 -9.50
N LEU A 418 16.05 14.06 -8.78
CA LEU A 418 16.33 14.63 -7.46
C LEU A 418 15.52 13.90 -6.38
N LEU A 419 16.11 13.72 -5.21
CA LEU A 419 15.46 13.13 -4.05
C LEU A 419 14.60 14.18 -3.32
N LEU A 420 13.32 13.87 -3.09
CA LEU A 420 12.39 14.72 -2.34
C LEU A 420 12.32 14.33 -0.86
N GLU A 421 12.03 13.06 -0.58
CA GLU A 421 11.90 12.54 0.78
C GLU A 421 12.13 11.02 0.85
N VAL A 422 12.49 10.52 2.03
CA VAL A 422 12.58 9.08 2.32
C VAL A 422 11.72 8.77 3.54
N ASN A 423 10.73 7.89 3.36
CA ASN A 423 9.78 7.52 4.39
C ASN A 423 10.10 6.12 4.95
N SER A 424 10.35 6.02 6.25
CA SER A 424 10.64 4.77 6.97
C SER A 424 9.43 3.87 7.25
N SER A 425 8.21 4.40 7.14
CA SER A 425 6.96 3.63 7.31
C SER A 425 6.01 3.91 6.13
N PRO A 426 6.40 3.51 4.90
CA PRO A 426 5.63 3.81 3.69
C PRO A 426 4.27 3.11 3.69
N GLY A 427 3.22 3.76 3.19
CA GLY A 427 1.90 3.13 3.00
C GLY A 427 1.96 2.04 1.93
N LEU A 428 1.19 0.96 2.11
CA LEU A 428 1.14 -0.18 1.18
C LEU A 428 -0.03 -0.08 0.19
N GLU A 429 -1.14 0.55 0.58
CA GLU A 429 -2.40 0.53 -0.17
C GLU A 429 -2.26 1.01 -1.62
N GLY A 430 -1.81 2.26 -1.81
CA GLY A 430 -1.70 2.83 -3.14
C GLY A 430 -0.72 2.10 -4.05
N ILE A 431 0.35 1.52 -3.49
CA ILE A 431 1.36 0.81 -4.29
C ILE A 431 0.96 -0.63 -4.61
N GLU A 432 0.34 -1.35 -3.69
CA GLU A 432 -0.20 -2.70 -3.95
C GLU A 432 -1.36 -2.63 -4.95
N GLN A 433 -2.30 -1.68 -4.78
CA GLN A 433 -3.42 -1.51 -5.70
C GLN A 433 -2.95 -1.13 -7.12
N ALA A 434 -1.99 -0.21 -7.23
CA ALA A 434 -1.49 0.22 -8.53
C ALA A 434 -0.66 -0.86 -9.23
N THR A 435 0.17 -1.61 -8.49
CA THR A 435 1.13 -2.55 -9.11
C THR A 435 0.68 -4.00 -9.12
N GLY A 436 -0.33 -4.37 -8.32
CA GLY A 436 -0.76 -5.76 -8.11
C GLY A 436 0.27 -6.62 -7.37
N LYS A 437 1.38 -6.04 -6.89
CA LYS A 437 2.43 -6.77 -6.17
C LYS A 437 2.10 -6.92 -4.70
N ASP A 438 2.46 -8.06 -4.12
CA ASP A 438 2.35 -8.31 -2.69
C ASP A 438 3.58 -7.77 -1.93
N ILE A 439 3.54 -6.47 -1.63
CA ILE A 439 4.65 -5.77 -0.95
C ILE A 439 4.76 -6.21 0.50
N ALA A 440 3.63 -6.45 1.18
CA ALA A 440 3.61 -6.97 2.55
C ALA A 440 4.36 -8.32 2.65
N SER A 441 4.07 -9.27 1.76
CA SER A 441 4.76 -10.58 1.74
C SER A 441 6.25 -10.45 1.43
N MET A 442 6.65 -9.50 0.57
CA MET A 442 8.07 -9.18 0.33
C MET A 442 8.76 -8.62 1.57
N MET A 443 8.07 -7.81 2.38
CA MET A 443 8.61 -7.32 3.66
C MET A 443 8.83 -8.47 4.65
N ILE A 444 7.86 -9.38 4.79
CA ILE A 444 8.00 -10.55 5.67
C ILE A 444 9.14 -11.47 5.19
N ALA A 445 9.24 -11.72 3.88
CA ALA A 445 10.34 -12.49 3.30
C ALA A 445 11.73 -11.87 3.59
N ALA A 446 11.82 -10.54 3.64
CA ALA A 446 13.05 -9.86 4.02
C ALA A 446 13.42 -10.10 5.50
N ILE A 447 12.43 -10.13 6.40
CA ILE A 447 12.62 -10.47 7.83
C ILE A 447 13.14 -11.91 7.97
N GLU A 448 12.47 -12.87 7.32
CA GLU A 448 12.87 -14.28 7.33
C GLU A 448 14.33 -14.44 6.94
N LYS A 449 14.73 -13.83 5.81
CA LYS A 449 16.10 -13.88 5.31
C LYS A 449 17.11 -13.33 6.31
N LYS A 450 16.80 -12.20 6.96
CA LYS A 450 17.70 -11.53 7.92
C LYS A 450 17.86 -12.35 9.19
N ILE A 451 16.78 -12.92 9.70
CA ILE A 451 16.82 -13.78 10.89
C ILE A 451 17.55 -15.09 10.61
N LEU A 452 17.29 -15.73 9.46
CA LEU A 452 18.01 -16.94 9.06
C LEU A 452 19.52 -16.70 8.86
N SER A 453 19.93 -15.51 8.43
CA SER A 453 21.36 -15.18 8.30
C SER A 453 22.07 -14.88 9.63
N LYS A 454 21.33 -14.68 10.72
CA LYS A 454 21.86 -14.44 12.06
C LYS A 454 21.98 -15.73 12.91
N LYS A 455 21.31 -16.81 12.49
CA LYS A 455 21.46 -18.16 13.05
C LYS A 455 22.54 -18.89 12.29
#